data_AF-A0A948BXK2-F1
#
_entry.id   AF-A0A948BXK2-F1
#
_cell.length_a   1.000
_cell.length_b   1.000
_cell.length_c   1.000
_cell.angle_alpha   90.00
_cell.angle_beta   90.00
_cell.angle_gamma   90.00
#
_symmetry.space_group_name_H-M   'P 1'
#
loop_
_entity.id
_entity.type
_entity.pdbx_description
1 polymer ?
#
loop_
_entity_poly.entity_id
_entity_poly.type
_entity_poly.pdbx_seq_one_letter_code
_entity_poly.pdbx_strand_id
1 'polypeptide(L)' 'MFLLVCGILLTITGAGVSIAFWVPKVLNRARLKEYLGDRYWMVYLVYSANGPVLLIAGILLVIKYLSLS' A
#
# COMPACT_ATOMS: atom_id res chain seq x y z
N MET A 1 -18.01 5.92 -13.23
CA MET A 1 -16.72 6.46 -13.70
C MET A 1 -15.82 6.95 -12.57
N PHE A 2 -16.27 7.84 -11.66
CA PHE A 2 -15.45 8.32 -10.52
C PHE A 2 -14.89 7.18 -9.64
N LEU A 3 -15.73 6.23 -9.23
CA LEU A 3 -15.31 5.09 -8.39
C LEU A 3 -14.25 4.21 -9.06
N LEU A 4 -14.33 4.02 -10.38
CA LEU A 4 -13.34 3.26 -11.15
C LEU A 4 -11.97 3.95 -11.10
N VAL A 5 -11.93 5.26 -11.34
CA VAL A 5 -10.67 6.04 -11.31
C VAL A 5 -10.05 6.02 -9.92
N CYS A 6 -10.85 6.22 -8.86
CA CYS A 6 -10.37 6.09 -7.48
C CYS A 6 -9.85 4.69 -7.17
N GLY A 7 -10.57 3.64 -7.58
CA GLY A 7 -10.16 2.26 -7.37
C GLY A 7 -8.83 1.93 -8.06
N ILE A 8 -8.64 2.38 -9.31
CA ILE A 8 -7.39 2.21 -10.05
C ILE A 8 -6.24 2.94 -9.37
N LEU A 9 -6.43 4.20 -8.98
CA LEU A 9 -5.39 4.98 -8.28
C LEU A 9 -4.96 4.30 -6.99
N LEU A 10 -5.92 3.90 -6.14
CA LEU A 10 -5.64 3.19 -4.89
C LEU A 10 -4.92 1.86 -5.14
N THR A 11 -5.30 1.13 -6.19
CA THR A 11 -4.66 -0.14 -6.56
C THR A 11 -3.20 0.08 -6.96
N ILE A 12 -2.92 1.05 -7.83
CA ILE A 12 -1.56 1.34 -8.30
C ILE A 12 -0.68 1.82 -7.15
N THR A 13 -1.17 2.78 -6.34
CA THR A 13 -0.42 3.30 -5.20
C THR A 13 -0.17 2.20 -4.15
N GLY A 14 -1.20 1.41 -3.82
CA GLY A 14 -1.08 0.30 -2.87
C GLY A 14 -0.12 -0.79 -3.34
N ALA A 15 -0.14 -1.13 -4.63
CA ALA A 15 0.82 -2.06 -5.23
C ALA A 15 2.24 -1.50 -5.17
N GLY A 16 2.44 -0.24 -5.57
CA GLY A 16 3.74 0.42 -5.57
C GLY A 16 4.38 0.46 -4.17
N VAL A 17 3.61 0.86 -3.16
CA VAL A 17 4.06 0.90 -1.76
C VAL A 17 4.34 -0.51 -1.22
N SER A 18 3.50 -1.49 -1.54
CA SER A 18 3.72 -2.89 -1.11
C SER A 18 5.02 -3.46 -1.66
N ILE A 19 5.26 -3.27 -2.96
CA ILE A 19 6.47 -3.74 -3.63
C ILE A 19 7.69 -3.00 -3.08
N ALA A 20 7.63 -1.68 -2.97
CA ALA A 20 8.74 -0.87 -2.48
C ALA A 20 9.17 -1.23 -1.05
N PHE A 21 8.23 -1.60 -0.19
CA PHE A 21 8.54 -2.03 1.17
C PHE A 21 9.13 -3.44 1.24
N TRP A 22 8.58 -4.36 0.45
CA TRP A 22 8.97 -5.77 0.48
C TRP A 22 10.24 -6.08 -0.30
N VAL A 23 10.59 -5.26 -1.30
CA VAL A 23 11.80 -5.45 -2.10
C VAL A 23 13.03 -4.99 -1.29
N PRO A 24 13.96 -5.89 -0.93
CA PRO A 24 15.08 -5.59 -0.04
C PRO A 24 16.10 -4.59 -0.63
N LYS A 25 16.08 -4.38 -1.95
CA LYS A 25 16.93 -3.38 -2.64
C LYS A 25 16.34 -1.97 -2.65
N VAL A 26 15.04 -1.80 -2.34
CA VAL A 26 14.36 -0.50 -2.41
C VAL A 26 14.40 0.23 -1.08
N LEU A 27 14.27 -0.50 0.04
CA LEU A 27 14.29 0.08 1.38
C LEU A 27 15.26 -0.66 2.30
N ASN A 28 16.27 0.04 2.83
CA ASN A 28 17.19 -0.51 3.81
C ASN A 28 16.55 -0.52 5.21
N ARG A 29 15.88 -1.64 5.53
CA ARG A 29 15.18 -1.85 6.81
C ARG A 29 16.12 -1.80 8.01
N ALA A 30 17.37 -2.21 7.86
CA ALA A 30 18.34 -2.22 8.95
C ALA A 30 18.67 -0.79 9.40
N ARG A 31 19.00 0.11 8.45
CA ARG A 31 19.18 1.53 8.75
C ARG A 31 17.91 2.16 9.31
N LEU A 32 16.75 1.86 8.72
CA LEU A 32 15.49 2.44 9.19
C LEU A 32 15.16 2.03 10.64
N LYS A 33 15.47 0.79 11.01
CA LYS A 33 15.34 0.29 12.38
C LYS A 33 16.34 0.95 13.33
N GLU A 34 17.58 1.20 12.91
CA GLU A 34 18.55 1.97 13.71
C GLU A 34 18.06 3.41 13.98
N TYR A 35 17.54 4.10 12.97
CA TYR A 35 17.07 5.48 13.12
C TYR A 35 15.82 5.60 14.01
N LEU A 36 14.89 4.64 13.92
CA LEU A 36 13.60 4.70 14.62
C LEU A 36 13.59 3.98 15.97
N GLY A 37 14.53 3.05 16.20
CA GLY A 37 14.60 2.24 17.41
C GLY A 37 13.27 1.53 17.70
N ASP A 38 12.76 1.71 18.91
CA ASP A 38 11.49 1.12 19.35
C ASP A 38 10.27 1.61 18.58
N ARG A 39 10.35 2.74 17.87
CA ARG A 39 9.24 3.27 17.05
C ARG A 39 9.13 2.61 15.68
N TYR A 40 10.03 1.68 15.35
CA TYR A 40 10.05 1.01 14.06
C TYR A 40 8.75 0.24 13.74
N TRP A 41 7.98 -0.20 14.74
CA TRP A 41 6.68 -0.83 14.52
C TRP A 41 5.68 0.09 13.78
N MET A 42 5.78 1.41 13.97
CA MET A 42 4.91 2.39 13.30
C MET A 42 5.11 2.35 11.79
N VAL A 43 6.35 2.08 11.33
CA VAL A 43 6.66 1.94 9.90
C VAL A 43 5.88 0.77 9.31
N TYR A 44 5.87 -0.38 9.97
CA TYR A 44 5.09 -1.52 9.50
C TYR A 44 3.60 -1.20 9.41
N LEU A 45 3.08 -0.42 10.37
CA LEU A 45 1.67 -0.03 10.37
C LEU A 45 1.35 0.92 9.20
N VAL A 46 2.17 1.95 9.00
CA VAL A 46 2.02 2.90 7.88
C VAL A 46 2.16 2.17 6.54
N TYR A 47 3.15 1.30 6.38
CA TYR A 47 3.34 0.55 5.14
C TYR A 47 2.25 -0.49 4.89
N SER A 48 1.75 -1.16 5.94
CA SER A 48 0.63 -2.10 5.80
C SER A 48 -0.65 -1.40 5.38
N ALA A 49 -0.94 -0.23 5.98
CA ALA A 49 -2.12 0.57 5.65
C ALA A 49 -2.04 1.16 4.23
N ASN A 50 -0.89 1.68 3.83
CA ASN A 50 -0.73 2.35 2.53
C ASN A 50 -0.33 1.41 1.39
N GLY A 51 0.08 0.18 1.70
CA GLY A 51 0.42 -0.85 0.72
C GLY A 51 -0.71 -1.87 0.57
N PRO A 52 -0.65 -3.03 1.25
CA PRO A 52 -1.60 -4.12 1.06
C PRO A 52 -3.06 -3.72 1.30
N VAL A 53 -3.33 -2.94 2.35
CA VAL A 53 -4.71 -2.54 2.67
C VAL A 53 -5.26 -1.59 1.61
N LEU A 54 -4.46 -0.61 1.17
CA LEU A 54 -4.82 0.31 0.10
C LEU A 54 -5.06 -0.41 -1.23
N LEU A 55 -4.21 -1.41 -1.53
CA LEU A 55 -4.34 -2.27 -2.70
C LEU A 55 -5.66 -3.05 -2.68
N ILE A 56 -5.96 -3.71 -1.56
CA ILE A 56 -7.21 -4.46 -1.39
C ILE A 56 -8.42 -3.52 -1.53
N ALA A 57 -8.38 -2.36 -0.89
CA ALA A 57 -9.45 -1.36 -0.98
C ALA A 57 -9.67 -0.89 -2.43
N GLY A 58 -8.59 -0.64 -3.17
CA GLY A 58 -8.63 -0.28 -4.59
C GLY A 58 -9.25 -1.38 -5.45
N ILE A 59 -8.81 -2.63 -5.29
CA ILE A 59 -9.34 -3.79 -6.01
C ILE A 59 -10.83 -3.98 -5.73
N LEU A 60 -11.24 -3.91 -4.46
CA LEU A 60 -12.65 -4.04 -4.07
C LEU A 60 -13.53 -2.94 -4.68
N LEU A 61 -13.01 -1.71 -4.76
CA LEU A 61 -13.69 -0.59 -5.43
C LEU A 61 -13.88 -0.85 -6.94
N VAL A 62 -12.84 -1.36 -7.61
CA VAL A 62 -12.91 -1.71 -9.04
C VAL A 62 -13.91 -2.84 -9.27
N ILE A 63 -13.85 -3.91 -8.48
CA ILE A 63 -14.80 -5.04 -8.57
C ILE A 63 -16.23 -4.57 -8.35
N LYS A 64 -16.47 -3.77 -7.31
CA LYS A 64 -17.81 -3.23 -7.01
C LYS A 64 -18.34 -2.37 -8.14
N TYR A 65 -17.49 -1.54 -8.76
CA TYR A 65 -17.90 -0.74 -9.91
C TYR A 65 -18.28 -1.61 -11.10
N LEU A 66 -17.48 -2.64 -11.42
CA LEU A 66 -17.76 -3.57 -12.51
C LEU A 66 -19.05 -4.37 -12.28
N SER A 67 -19.36 -4.71 -11.03
CA SER A 67 -20.60 -5.41 -10.68
C SER A 67 -21.87 -4.56 -10.78
N LEU A 68 -21.74 -3.22 -10.80
CA LEU A 68 -22.85 -2.28 -10.86
C LEU A 68 -23.06 -1.69 -12.27
N SER A 69 -22.16 -2.01 -13.22
CA SER A 69 -22.17 -1.55 -14.60
C SER A 69 -22.73 -2.61 -15.54
#